data_AF-A0A8T7GL43-F1
#
_entry.id   AF-A0A8T7GL43-F1
#
_cell.length_a   1.000
_cell.length_b   1.000
_cell.length_c   1.000
_cell.angle_alpha   90.00
_cell.angle_beta   90.00
_cell.angle_gamma   90.00
#
_symmetry.space_group_name_H-M   'P 1'
#
loop_
_entity.id
_entity.type
_entity.pdbx_description
1 polymer ?
#
loop_
_entity_poly.entity_id
_entity_poly.type
_entity_poly.pdbx_seq_one_letter_code
_entity_poly.pdbx_strand_id
1 'polypeptide(L)'
;MVDVVTVTKKGQATIPKNLREKHKIGKKALVVDTEAGVLFKPVSDPLAEKGSLRTMFSDKTSSQLIKESRSEEFKKEKRLLRKDKR
;
A
#
# COMPACT_ATOMS: atom_id res chain seq x y z
N MET A 1 18.72 -1.59 -14.08
CA MET A 1 18.15 -1.27 -15.40
C MET A 1 18.07 0.24 -15.45
N VAL A 2 18.79 0.86 -16.39
CA VAL A 2 18.92 2.32 -16.51
C VAL A 2 18.51 2.67 -17.92
N ASP A 3 17.47 3.48 -18.07
CA ASP A 3 16.99 3.97 -19.35
C ASP A 3 17.26 5.48 -19.41
N VAL A 4 17.89 5.94 -20.49
CA VAL A 4 18.09 7.37 -20.76
C VAL A 4 16.90 7.88 -21.56
N VAL A 5 16.26 8.95 -21.08
CA VAL A 5 15.11 9.58 -21.75
C VAL A 5 15.38 11.02 -22.08
N THR A 6 14.90 11.47 -23.24
CA THR A 6 15.00 12.88 -23.65
C THR A 6 13.95 13.71 -22.91
N VAL A 7 14.40 14.82 -22.32
CA VAL A 7 13.52 15.84 -21.74
C VAL A 7 13.20 16.88 -22.82
N THR A 8 11.92 17.14 -23.04
CA THR A 8 11.50 18.15 -24.03
C THR A 8 11.85 19.57 -23.55
N LYS A 9 11.79 20.56 -24.46
CA LYS A 9 11.99 21.99 -24.10
C LYS A 9 11.06 22.49 -22.98
N LYS A 10 9.91 21.83 -22.79
CA LYS A 10 8.93 22.17 -21.75
C LYS A 10 9.11 21.36 -20.46
N GLY A 11 10.20 20.59 -20.33
CA GLY A 11 10.49 19.79 -19.13
C GLY A 11 9.73 18.47 -19.04
N GLN A 12 9.11 18.00 -20.14
CA GLN A 12 8.37 16.72 -20.11
C GLN A 12 9.32 15.56 -20.42
N ALA A 13 9.20 14.47 -19.65
CA ALA A 13 9.92 13.22 -19.89
C ALA A 13 8.92 12.06 -19.98
N THR A 14 9.12 11.19 -20.96
CA THR A 14 8.25 10.02 -21.16
C THR A 14 8.78 8.85 -20.35
N ILE A 15 7.97 8.33 -19.42
CA ILE A 15 8.32 7.11 -18.67
C ILE A 15 8.25 5.90 -19.63
N PRO A 16 9.30 5.08 -19.76
CA PRO A 16 9.27 3.86 -20.58
C PRO A 16 8.15 2.89 -20.19
N LYS A 17 7.59 2.16 -21.17
CA LYS A 17 6.45 1.24 -20.96
C LYS A 17 6.71 0.22 -19.84
N ASN A 18 7.90 -0.38 -19.87
CA ASN A 18 8.30 -1.41 -18.92
C ASN A 18 8.26 -0.90 -17.47
N LEU A 19 8.67 0.35 -17.24
CA LEU A 19 8.63 0.97 -15.91
C LEU A 19 7.20 1.36 -15.49
N ARG A 20 6.37 1.86 -16.42
CA ARG A 20 4.96 2.14 -16.12
C ARG A 20 4.22 0.89 -15.68
N GLU A 21 4.39 -0.22 -16.39
CA GLU A 21 3.70 -1.48 -16.08
C GLU A 21 4.21 -2.07 -14.76
N LYS A 22 5.53 -2.11 -14.57
CA LYS A 22 6.15 -2.61 -13.33
C LYS A 22 5.68 -1.85 -12.09
N HIS A 23 5.58 -0.52 -12.18
CA HIS A 23 5.21 0.34 -11.04
C HIS A 23 3.73 0.76 -11.06
N LYS A 24 2.93 0.22 -11.99
CA LYS A 24 1.49 0.52 -12.15
C LYS A 24 1.20 2.03 -12.21
N ILE A 25 2.06 2.78 -12.89
CA ILE A 25 1.90 4.24 -13.03
C ILE A 25 0.83 4.52 -14.09
N GLY A 26 -0.30 5.04 -13.63
CA GLY A 26 -1.45 5.40 -14.47
C GLY A 26 -1.39 6.84 -14.99
N LYS A 27 -2.55 7.50 -15.05
CA LYS A 27 -2.69 8.89 -15.54
C LYS A 27 -2.07 9.94 -14.62
N LYS A 28 -1.95 9.66 -13.33
CA LYS A 28 -1.42 10.57 -12.32
C LYS A 28 -0.35 9.85 -11.50
N ALA A 29 0.71 10.57 -11.15
CA ALA A 29 1.78 10.11 -10.29
C ALA A 29 2.07 11.18 -9.23
N LEU A 30 2.40 10.75 -8.01
CA LEU A 30 2.98 11.61 -6.99
C LEU A 30 4.45 11.80 -7.33
N VAL A 31 4.90 13.04 -7.23
CA VAL A 31 6.29 13.42 -7.46
C VAL A 31 6.86 13.85 -6.12
N VAL A 32 7.92 13.19 -5.67
CA VAL A 32 8.58 13.46 -4.40
C VAL A 32 10.02 13.82 -4.67
N ASP A 33 10.45 14.94 -4.13
CA ASP A 33 11.85 15.34 -4.15
C ASP A 33 12.64 14.56 -3.09
N THR A 34 13.77 14.00 -3.48
CA THR A 34 14.62 13.17 -2.60
C THR A 34 16.09 13.52 -2.84
N GLU A 35 16.97 13.17 -1.90
CA GLU A 35 18.40 13.46 -1.99
C GLU A 35 19.08 12.87 -3.24
N ALA A 36 18.55 11.76 -3.76
CA ALA A 36 19.06 11.09 -4.95
C ALA A 36 18.38 11.57 -6.26
N GLY A 37 17.41 12.47 -6.17
CA GLY A 37 16.65 13.00 -7.30
C GLY A 37 15.14 12.82 -7.15
N VAL A 38 14.43 12.83 -8.27
CA VAL A 38 12.96 12.86 -8.30
C VAL A 38 12.37 11.45 -8.31
N LEU A 39 11.53 11.13 -7.32
CA LEU A 39 10.82 9.86 -7.23
C LEU A 39 9.37 9.99 -7.68
N PHE A 40 8.96 9.13 -8.60
CA PHE A 40 7.57 9.02 -9.05
C PHE A 40 6.88 7.81 -8.39
N LYS A 41 5.73 8.04 -7.75
CA LYS A 41 4.88 7.00 -7.16
C LYS A 41 3.51 6.97 -7.83
N PRO A 42 2.87 5.80 -7.99
CA PRO A 42 1.49 5.75 -8.48
C PRO A 42 0.56 6.45 -7.48
N VAL A 43 -0.44 7.17 -7.99
CA VAL A 43 -1.54 7.71 -7.17
C VAL A 43 -2.59 6.62 -7.01
N SER A 44 -2.91 6.25 -5.76
CA SER A 44 -4.06 5.39 -5.47
C SER A 44 -5.34 6.06 -5.99
N ASP A 45 -6.20 5.33 -6.67
CA ASP A 45 -7.49 5.85 -7.10
C ASP A 45 -8.40 6.06 -5.87
N PRO A 46 -8.84 7.30 -5.57
CA PRO A 46 -9.76 7.55 -4.47
C PRO A 46 -11.07 6.76 -4.60
N LEU A 47 -11.49 6.40 -5.81
CA LEU A 47 -12.66 5.54 -6.04
C LEU A 47 -12.40 4.08 -5.65
N ALA A 48 -11.16 3.60 -5.77
CA ALA A 48 -10.76 2.29 -5.26
C ALA A 48 -10.64 2.27 -3.72
N GLU A 49 -10.47 3.44 -3.11
CA GLU A 49 -10.43 3.60 -1.64
C GLU A 49 -11.78 3.99 -1.02
N LYS A 50 -12.76 4.45 -1.80
CA LYS A 50 -14.12 4.74 -1.31
C LYS A 50 -14.78 3.45 -0.78
N GLY A 51 -15.06 3.43 0.52
CA GLY A 51 -15.58 2.26 1.23
C GLY A 51 -14.50 1.32 1.78
N SER A 52 -13.23 1.62 1.54
CA SER A 52 -12.10 0.91 2.14
C SER A 52 -11.88 1.40 3.57
N LEU A 53 -12.14 0.55 4.56
CA LEU A 53 -11.78 0.81 5.96
C LEU A 53 -10.27 0.64 6.23
N ARG A 54 -9.43 0.60 5.20
CA ARG A 54 -7.97 0.39 5.32
C ARG A 54 -7.31 1.34 6.30
N THR A 55 -7.67 2.62 6.26
CA THR A 55 -7.14 3.65 7.17
C THR A 55 -7.51 3.37 8.62
N MET A 56 -8.70 2.80 8.89
CA MET A 56 -9.12 2.40 10.24
C MET A 56 -8.45 1.12 10.72
N PHE A 57 -8.01 0.25 9.81
CA PHE A 57 -7.36 -1.02 10.13
C PHE A 57 -5.85 -1.00 9.89
N SER A 58 -5.21 0.18 9.84
CA SER A 58 -3.75 0.32 9.71
C SER A 58 -3.17 -0.47 8.54
N ASP A 59 -3.85 -0.47 7.39
CA ASP A 59 -3.48 -1.21 6.18
C ASP A 59 -3.42 -2.75 6.31
N LYS A 60 -3.90 -3.33 7.42
CA LYS A 60 -4.03 -4.78 7.57
C LYS A 60 -5.02 -5.35 6.54
N THR A 61 -4.70 -6.54 6.03
CA THR A 61 -5.61 -7.26 5.14
C THR A 61 -6.74 -7.93 5.92
N SER A 62 -7.86 -8.21 5.26
CA SER A 62 -9.00 -8.92 5.87
C SER A 62 -8.58 -10.25 6.48
N SER A 63 -7.69 -11.00 5.83
CA SER A 63 -7.14 -12.26 6.34
C SER A 63 -6.35 -12.08 7.64
N GLN A 64 -5.62 -10.98 7.78
CA GLN A 64 -4.87 -10.68 9.01
C GLN A 64 -5.81 -10.34 10.17
N LEU A 65 -6.85 -9.53 9.93
CA LEU A 65 -7.86 -9.19 10.94
C LEU A 65 -8.61 -10.42 11.44
N ILE A 66 -9.02 -11.32 10.55
CA ILE A 66 -9.69 -12.58 10.92
C ILE A 66 -8.77 -13.46 11.77
N LYS A 67 -7.48 -13.55 11.42
CA LYS A 67 -6.50 -14.34 12.17
C LYS A 67 -6.26 -13.77 13.56
N GLU A 68 -6.19 -12.45 13.68
CA GLU A 68 -6.03 -11.73 14.95
C GLU A 68 -7.23 -11.98 15.87
N SER A 69 -8.45 -11.81 15.36
CA SER A 69 -9.70 -12.09 16.12
C SER A 69 -9.74 -13.51 16.65
N ARG A 70 -9.46 -14.52 15.81
CA ARG A 70 -9.42 -15.93 16.24
C ARG A 70 -8.38 -16.18 17.31
N SER A 71 -7.22 -15.51 17.22
CA SER A 71 -6.17 -15.65 18.22
C SER A 71 -6.54 -15.00 19.56
N GLU A 72 -7.28 -13.90 19.54
CA GLU A 72 -7.80 -13.26 20.75
C GLU A 72 -8.90 -14.08 21.41
N GLU A 73 -9.83 -14.62 20.61
CA GLU A 73 -10.87 -15.55 21.08
C GLU A 73 -10.26 -16.75 21.78
N PHE A 74 -9.25 -17.39 21.17
CA PHE A 74 -8.56 -18.53 21.76
C PHE A 74 -7.85 -18.18 23.08
N LYS A 75 -7.22 -17.01 23.17
CA LYS A 75 -6.59 -16.52 24.41
C LYS A 75 -7.63 -16.26 25.50
N LYS A 76 -8.80 -15.71 25.13
CA LYS A 76 -9.90 -15.41 26.04
C LYS A 76 -10.53 -16.69 26.59
N GLU A 77 -10.79 -17.67 25.73
CA GLU A 77 -11.32 -18.98 26.10
C GLU A 77 -10.36 -19.72 27.05
N LYS A 78 -9.06 -19.74 26.74
CA LYS A 78 -8.03 -20.34 27.61
C LYS A 78 -7.93 -19.63 28.98
N ARG A 79 -8.20 -18.33 29.06
CA ARG A 79 -8.25 -17.58 30.32
C ARG A 79 -9.49 -17.95 31.16
N LEU A 80 -10.65 -18.12 30.53
CA LEU A 80 -11.89 -18.51 31.21
C LEU A 80 -11.78 -19.94 31.76
N LEU A 81 -11.30 -20.89 30.96
CA LEU A 81 -11.05 -22.28 31.38
C LEU A 81 -10.06 -22.42 32.55
N ARG A 82 -9.15 -21.45 32.71
CA ARG A 82 -8.21 -21.40 33.85
C ARG A 82 -8.84 -20.82 35.12
N LYS A 83 -9.88 -19.99 34.99
CA LYS A 83 -10.59 -19.40 36.13
C LYS A 83 -11.61 -20.36 36.73
N ASP A 84 -12.26 -21.20 35.90
CA ASP A 84 -13.24 -22.21 36.37
C ASP A 84 -12.60 -23.45 37.04
N LYS A 85 -11.26 -23.57 37.01
CA LYS A 85 -10.50 -24.66 37.65
C LYS A 85 -9.92 -24.30 39.03
N ARG A 86 -10.39 -23.21 39.66
CA ARG A 86 -10.06 -22.80 41.03
C ARG A 86 -11.33 -22.80 41.87
#